data_AF-A0A8T4ZP01-F1
#
_entry.id   AF-A0A8T4ZP01-F1
#
_cell.length_a   1.000
_cell.length_b   1.000
_cell.length_c   1.000
_cell.angle_alpha   90.00
_cell.angle_beta   90.00
_cell.angle_gamma   90.00
#
_symmetry.space_group_name_H-M   'P 1'
#
loop_
_entity.id
_entity.type
_entity.pdbx_description
1 polymer ?
#
loop_
_entity_poly.entity_id
_entity_poly.type
_entity_poly.pdbx_seq_one_letter_code
_entity_poly.pdbx_strand_id
1 'polypeptide(L)'
;MRLCLIRALGFTLIVKFPVLDGPAVSVDWNRVRMTNWARLVSCECGLTVEKTTRHVIIHADEIVSDDPNEATLLAILECLRLARVLEKFRMKLGEPKLLRKPHYAVSDPVARWFTDFMEFSSNVGKMDRSEGAGEIDFFDAELAKEYLVMPLRMLGLQGDMAEVKEVLKTFWCGYEGAYEFD
;
A
#
# COMPACT_ATOMS: atom_id res chain seq x y z
N MET A 1 19.95 7.24 -19.07
CA MET A 1 18.84 6.41 -18.57
C MET A 1 18.14 7.17 -17.47
N ARG A 2 16.87 7.57 -17.66
CA ARG A 2 16.04 8.06 -16.54
C ARG A 2 15.75 6.83 -15.68
N LEU A 3 16.20 6.82 -14.43
CA LEU A 3 15.74 5.86 -13.43
C LEU A 3 14.21 5.89 -13.47
N CYS A 4 13.57 4.76 -13.77
CA CYS A 4 12.17 4.54 -13.46
C CYS A 4 12.04 4.74 -11.96
N LEU A 5 11.66 5.95 -11.56
CA LEU A 5 11.26 6.26 -10.21
C LEU A 5 9.96 5.49 -9.99
N ILE A 6 10.08 4.30 -9.42
CA ILE A 6 8.99 3.67 -8.67
C ILE A 6 8.61 4.72 -7.62
N ARG A 7 7.48 5.41 -7.83
CA ARG A 7 7.06 6.54 -6.99
C ARG A 7 5.61 6.35 -6.62
N ALA A 8 5.34 6.75 -5.37
CA ALA A 8 4.08 6.66 -4.66
C ALA A 8 3.68 5.23 -4.27
N LEU A 9 3.65 5.00 -2.95
CA LEU A 9 2.81 3.96 -2.38
C LEU A 9 1.38 4.51 -2.32
N GLY A 10 0.45 3.93 -3.07
CA GLY A 10 -0.98 4.08 -2.78
C GLY A 10 -1.33 3.21 -1.58
N PHE A 11 -2.12 3.71 -0.64
CA PHE A 11 -2.41 2.99 0.60
C PHE A 11 -3.91 2.93 0.86
N THR A 12 -4.44 1.72 1.01
CA THR A 12 -5.86 1.53 1.36
C THR A 12 -6.01 0.84 2.70
N LEU A 13 -6.60 1.55 3.67
CA LEU A 13 -6.88 1.04 5.00
C LEU A 13 -8.32 1.34 5.42
N ILE A 14 -8.93 0.33 6.05
CA ILE A 14 -10.31 0.39 6.48
C ILE A 14 -10.37 0.03 7.97
N VAL A 15 -10.88 0.97 8.77
CA VAL A 15 -11.09 0.78 10.21
C VAL A 15 -12.57 0.66 10.50
N LYS A 16 -12.94 -0.35 11.27
CA LYS A 16 -14.29 -0.50 11.84
C LYS A 16 -14.30 -0.12 13.30
N PHE A 17 -15.33 0.62 13.69
CA PHE A 17 -15.61 1.06 15.04
C PHE A 17 -16.95 0.46 15.48
N PRO A 18 -17.01 -0.29 16.59
CA PRO A 18 -18.28 -0.73 17.16
C PRO A 18 -19.14 0.47 17.58
N VAL A 19 -20.44 0.43 17.30
CA VAL A 19 -21.37 1.46 17.80
C VAL A 19 -21.85 1.05 19.19
N LEU A 20 -21.43 1.80 20.21
CA LEU A 20 -21.85 1.59 21.60
C LEU A 20 -23.17 2.31 21.89
N ASP A 21 -23.28 3.53 21.38
CA ASP A 21 -24.50 4.33 21.46
C ASP A 21 -24.76 5.01 20.11
N GLY A 22 -25.99 4.92 19.64
CA GLY A 22 -26.38 5.43 18.33
C GLY A 22 -26.34 6.96 18.27
N PRO A 23 -26.42 7.56 17.08
CA PRO A 23 -26.50 9.01 16.97
C PRO A 23 -27.83 9.50 17.56
N ALA A 24 -27.76 10.40 18.54
CA ALA A 24 -28.93 11.05 19.12
C ALA A 24 -29.40 12.25 18.29
N VAL A 25 -28.57 12.70 17.35
CA VAL A 25 -28.86 13.76 16.38
C VAL A 25 -28.97 13.12 15.00
N SER A 26 -29.94 13.54 14.19
CA SER A 26 -30.06 13.03 12.81
C SER A 26 -28.79 13.37 12.03
N VAL A 27 -28.17 12.34 11.46
CA VAL A 27 -27.06 12.48 10.53
C VAL A 27 -27.62 12.18 9.15
N ASP A 28 -27.35 13.04 8.18
CA ASP A 28 -27.79 12.88 6.80
C ASP A 28 -26.97 11.78 6.12
N TRP A 29 -27.36 10.54 6.38
CA TRP A 29 -26.77 9.38 5.73
C TRP A 29 -27.38 9.22 4.33
N ASN A 30 -26.54 9.28 3.29
CA ASN A 30 -26.97 8.95 1.95
C ASN A 30 -27.12 7.43 1.82
N ARG A 31 -28.32 6.97 1.46
CA ARG A 31 -28.56 5.54 1.25
C ARG A 31 -28.20 5.16 -0.18
N VAL A 32 -27.06 4.48 -0.34
CA VAL A 32 -26.61 3.96 -1.63
C VAL A 32 -27.17 2.55 -1.83
N ARG A 33 -27.92 2.33 -2.92
CA ARG A 33 -28.38 1.00 -3.31
C ARG A 33 -27.27 0.27 -4.06
N MET A 34 -26.87 -0.88 -3.53
CA MET A 34 -26.04 -1.88 -4.19
C MET A 34 -26.94 -2.95 -4.82
N THR A 35 -26.37 -3.82 -5.65
CA THR A 35 -27.10 -4.83 -6.46
C THR A 35 -28.09 -5.68 -5.65
N ASN A 36 -27.81 -5.97 -4.37
CA ASN A 36 -28.68 -6.80 -3.50
C ASN A 36 -28.90 -6.24 -2.09
N TRP A 37 -28.42 -5.04 -1.76
CA TRP A 37 -28.50 -4.46 -0.40
C TRP A 37 -28.33 -2.94 -0.43
N ALA A 38 -28.54 -2.25 0.69
CA ALA A 38 -28.35 -0.80 0.78
C ALA A 38 -27.36 -0.44 1.88
N ARG A 39 -26.47 0.51 1.60
CA ARG A 39 -25.44 1.01 2.51
C ARG A 39 -25.77 2.46 2.89
N LEU A 40 -25.62 2.79 4.17
CA LEU A 40 -25.66 4.18 4.61
C LEU A 40 -24.24 4.72 4.49
N VAL A 41 -24.03 5.60 3.52
CA VAL A 41 -22.73 6.21 3.23
C VAL A 41 -22.85 7.71 3.49
N SER A 42 -21.85 8.30 4.14
CA SER A 42 -21.67 9.74 4.21
C SER A 42 -20.24 10.07 3.83
N CYS A 43 -20.02 11.29 3.34
CA CYS A 43 -18.69 11.85 3.16
C CYS A 43 -18.51 12.91 4.24
N GLU A 44 -17.66 12.64 5.22
CA GLU A 44 -17.35 13.57 6.31
C GLU A 44 -15.86 13.86 6.29
N CYS A 45 -15.49 15.14 6.24
CA CYS A 45 -14.10 15.60 6.15
C CYS A 45 -13.32 15.01 4.95
N GLY A 46 -13.99 14.72 3.84
CA GLY A 46 -13.38 14.12 2.64
C GLY A 46 -13.27 12.59 2.68
N LEU A 47 -13.61 11.97 3.82
CA LEU A 47 -13.48 10.53 4.01
C LEU A 47 -14.82 9.83 3.84
N THR A 48 -14.77 8.64 3.26
CA THR A 48 -15.97 7.81 3.08
C THR A 48 -16.28 7.06 4.38
N VAL A 49 -17.46 7.34 4.93
CA VAL A 49 -17.96 6.72 6.15
C VAL A 49 -19.17 5.88 5.83
N GLU A 50 -19.19 4.66 6.33
CA GLU A 50 -20.28 3.73 6.12
C GLU A 50 -20.84 3.28 7.45
N LYS A 51 -22.14 3.42 7.61
CA LYS A 51 -22.83 3.01 8.82
C LYS A 51 -23.55 1.69 8.58
N THR A 52 -23.28 0.73 9.46
CA THR A 52 -24.06 -0.49 9.63
C THR A 52 -24.83 -0.43 10.95
N THR A 53 -25.63 -1.46 11.26
CA THR A 53 -26.38 -1.52 12.53
C THR A 53 -25.48 -1.61 13.75
N ARG A 54 -24.29 -2.22 13.63
CA ARG A 54 -23.37 -2.49 14.75
C ARG A 54 -22.02 -1.78 14.65
N HIS A 55 -21.66 -1.28 13.48
CA HIS A 55 -20.35 -0.70 13.22
C HIS A 55 -20.44 0.54 12.35
N VAL A 56 -19.55 1.49 12.58
CA VAL A 56 -19.17 2.53 11.63
C VAL A 56 -17.85 2.09 10.99
N ILE A 57 -17.81 2.09 9.67
CA ILE A 57 -16.64 1.72 8.87
C ILE A 57 -16.12 3.00 8.23
N ILE A 58 -14.86 3.33 8.47
CA ILE A 58 -14.20 4.49 7.92
C ILE A 58 -13.16 3.99 6.93
N HIS A 59 -13.23 4.50 5.71
CA HIS A 59 -12.21 4.30 4.67
C HIS A 59 -11.26 5.48 4.75
N ALA A 60 -9.99 5.20 4.99
CA ALA A 60 -8.95 6.22 4.88
C ALA A 60 -8.85 6.68 3.42
N ASP A 61 -8.45 7.93 3.22
CA ASP A 61 -8.12 8.42 1.89
C ASP A 61 -6.80 7.80 1.40
N GLU A 62 -6.51 7.94 0.12
CA GLU A 62 -5.24 7.51 -0.44
C GLU A 62 -4.09 8.33 0.17
N ILE A 63 -3.19 7.64 0.87
CA ILE A 63 -2.01 8.26 1.47
C ILE A 63 -0.77 7.85 0.71
N VAL A 64 -0.07 8.85 0.18
CA VAL A 64 1.20 8.69 -0.51
C VAL A 64 2.35 8.93 0.47
N SER A 65 3.18 7.91 0.68
CA SER A 65 4.44 8.00 1.44
C SER A 65 5.53 7.13 0.79
N ASP A 66 6.78 7.38 1.17
CA ASP A 66 7.94 6.56 0.83
C ASP A 66 8.18 5.44 1.86
N ASP A 67 7.51 5.48 3.03
CA ASP A 67 7.55 4.43 4.06
C ASP A 67 6.13 3.85 4.30
N PRO A 68 5.90 2.56 4.00
CA PRO A 68 4.62 1.88 4.26
C PRO A 68 4.14 2.00 5.72
N ASN A 69 5.06 2.01 6.69
CA ASN A 69 4.70 2.09 8.10
C ASN A 69 4.20 3.50 8.48
N GLU A 70 4.81 4.53 7.90
CA GLU A 70 4.36 5.91 8.06
C GLU A 70 2.96 6.08 7.44
N ALA A 71 2.75 5.59 6.22
CA ALA A 71 1.44 5.61 5.56
C ALA A 71 0.35 4.98 6.43
N THR A 72 0.65 3.82 7.03
CA THR A 72 -0.26 3.11 7.93
C THR A 72 -0.62 3.95 9.15
N LEU A 73 0.37 4.55 9.80
CA LEU A 73 0.15 5.39 10.98
C LEU A 73 -0.72 6.60 10.65
N LEU A 74 -0.41 7.30 9.55
CA LEU A 74 -1.16 8.47 9.10
C LEU A 74 -2.63 8.14 8.83
N ALA A 75 -2.89 7.02 8.16
CA ALA A 75 -4.24 6.58 7.86
C ALA A 75 -5.05 6.24 9.11
N ILE A 76 -4.43 5.58 10.08
CA ILE A 76 -5.07 5.26 11.36
C ILE A 76 -5.39 6.56 12.11
N LEU A 77 -4.44 7.49 12.17
CA LEU A 77 -4.65 8.78 12.83
C LEU A 77 -5.78 9.58 12.16
N GLU A 78 -5.86 9.54 10.84
CA GLU A 78 -6.94 10.16 10.08
C GLU A 78 -8.31 9.53 10.41
N CYS A 79 -8.40 8.20 10.42
CA CYS A 79 -9.61 7.48 10.80
C CYS A 79 -10.04 7.81 12.25
N LEU A 80 -9.08 7.87 13.18
CA LEU A 80 -9.33 8.22 14.58
C LEU A 80 -9.80 9.67 14.73
N ARG A 81 -9.21 10.60 13.98
CA ARG A 81 -9.63 12.00 13.95
C ARG A 81 -11.07 12.10 13.48
N LEU A 82 -11.45 11.38 12.43
CA LEU A 82 -12.82 11.35 11.94
C LEU A 82 -13.78 10.72 12.95
N ALA A 83 -13.37 9.62 13.61
CA ALA A 83 -14.18 9.00 14.67
C ALA A 83 -14.52 9.99 15.79
N ARG A 84 -13.58 10.86 16.19
CA ARG A 84 -13.84 11.95 17.16
C ARG A 84 -14.79 13.01 16.62
N VAL A 85 -14.68 13.35 15.33
CA VAL A 85 -15.63 14.27 14.69
C VAL A 85 -17.04 13.68 14.72
N LEU A 86 -17.21 12.37 14.54
CA LEU A 86 -18.51 11.71 14.61
C LEU A 86 -19.14 11.74 16.01
N GLU A 87 -18.36 11.93 17.07
CA GLU A 87 -18.88 12.14 18.44
C GLU A 87 -19.68 13.46 18.55
N LYS A 88 -19.49 14.43 17.62
CA LYS A 88 -20.31 15.66 17.55
C LYS A 88 -21.81 15.36 17.40
N PHE A 89 -22.13 14.20 16.83
CA PHE A 89 -23.51 13.71 16.66
C PHE A 89 -24.03 12.92 17.87
N ARG A 90 -23.32 13.00 19.01
CA ARG A 90 -23.58 12.26 20.26
C ARG A 90 -23.55 10.74 20.07
N MET A 91 -22.88 10.26 19.03
CA MET A 91 -22.64 8.84 18.83
C MET A 91 -21.44 8.42 19.69
N LYS A 92 -21.51 7.25 20.33
CA LYS A 92 -20.37 6.66 21.04
C LYS A 92 -19.81 5.49 20.26
N LEU A 93 -18.54 5.60 19.88
CA LEU A 93 -17.80 4.56 19.18
C LEU A 93 -16.91 3.80 20.17
N GLY A 94 -16.84 2.49 20.01
CA GLY A 94 -15.95 1.61 20.76
C GLY A 94 -14.55 1.56 20.16
N GLU A 95 -13.73 0.64 20.67
CA GLU A 95 -12.34 0.49 20.23
C GLU A 95 -12.24 0.15 18.72
N PRO A 96 -11.35 0.84 17.99
CA PRO A 96 -11.12 0.58 16.57
C PRO A 96 -10.56 -0.82 16.34
N LYS A 97 -10.99 -1.44 15.24
CA LYS A 97 -10.38 -2.68 14.73
C LYS A 97 -10.17 -2.54 13.24
N LEU A 98 -9.06 -3.06 12.74
CA LEU A 98 -8.87 -3.18 11.30
C LEU A 98 -9.92 -4.13 10.72
N LEU A 99 -10.55 -3.73 9.62
CA LEU A 99 -11.54 -4.57 8.93
C LEU A 99 -10.84 -5.70 8.17
N ARG A 100 -9.73 -5.36 7.50
CA ARG A 100 -8.88 -6.23 6.70
C ARG A 100 -7.41 -5.85 6.90
N LYS A 101 -6.50 -6.68 6.38
CA LYS A 101 -5.09 -6.31 6.29
C LYS A 101 -4.93 -5.05 5.42
N PRO A 102 -4.01 -4.14 5.75
CA PRO A 102 -3.72 -3.00 4.90
C PRO A 102 -3.16 -3.46 3.54
N HIS A 103 -3.44 -2.69 2.50
CA HIS A 103 -2.88 -2.91 1.17
C HIS A 103 -1.94 -1.75 0.84
N TYR A 104 -0.74 -2.11 0.37
CA TYR A 104 0.33 -1.20 -0.02
C TYR A 104 0.52 -1.30 -1.53
N ALA A 105 -0.12 -0.41 -2.27
CA ALA A 105 -0.03 -0.35 -3.72
C ALA A 105 1.27 0.34 -4.13
N VAL A 106 2.03 -0.25 -5.03
CA VAL A 106 3.25 0.33 -5.59
C VAL A 106 3.05 0.53 -7.08
N SER A 107 3.28 1.76 -7.54
CA SER A 107 3.25 2.08 -8.96
C SER A 107 4.51 1.58 -9.68
N ASP A 108 4.38 0.49 -10.42
CA ASP A 108 5.44 -0.07 -11.26
C ASP A 108 5.01 -0.05 -12.75
N PRO A 109 5.79 0.58 -13.65
CA PRO A 109 5.48 0.58 -15.08
C PRO A 109 5.42 -0.82 -15.70
N VAL A 110 6.18 -1.79 -15.19
CA VAL A 110 6.14 -3.18 -15.68
C VAL A 110 4.84 -3.85 -15.25
N ALA A 111 4.50 -3.76 -13.95
CA ALA A 111 3.20 -4.23 -13.45
C ALA A 111 2.04 -3.60 -14.20
N ARG A 112 2.09 -2.29 -14.44
CA ARG A 112 1.09 -1.58 -15.23
C ARG A 112 0.88 -2.22 -16.59
N TRP A 113 1.94 -2.57 -17.30
CA TRP A 113 1.82 -3.25 -18.60
C TRP A 113 1.16 -4.64 -18.48
N PHE A 114 1.48 -5.42 -17.45
CA PHE A 114 0.88 -6.74 -17.26
C PHE A 114 -0.59 -6.69 -16.84
N THR A 115 -1.00 -5.70 -16.04
CA THR A 115 -2.40 -5.54 -15.59
C THR A 115 -3.39 -5.28 -16.72
N ASP A 116 -2.91 -4.90 -17.92
CA ASP A 116 -3.73 -4.76 -19.13
C ASP A 116 -4.23 -6.11 -19.65
N PHE A 117 -3.51 -7.19 -19.35
CA PHE A 117 -3.75 -8.52 -19.92
C PHE A 117 -4.16 -9.57 -18.89
N MET A 118 -3.77 -9.37 -17.62
CA MET A 118 -4.02 -10.35 -16.56
C MET A 118 -4.19 -9.72 -15.18
N GLU A 119 -4.95 -10.42 -14.34
CA GLU A 119 -5.05 -10.16 -12.90
C GLU A 119 -4.34 -11.30 -12.16
N PHE A 120 -3.58 -10.95 -11.14
CA PHE A 120 -2.87 -11.92 -10.30
C PHE A 120 -3.23 -11.68 -8.83
N SER A 121 -3.52 -12.74 -8.09
CA SER A 121 -3.81 -12.67 -6.66
C SER A 121 -3.16 -13.83 -5.95
N SER A 122 -2.43 -13.52 -4.89
CA SER A 122 -1.71 -14.47 -4.05
C SER A 122 -1.94 -14.17 -2.58
N ASN A 123 -1.35 -14.97 -1.69
CA ASN A 123 -1.34 -14.71 -0.25
C ASN A 123 -0.41 -13.57 0.16
N VAL A 124 0.49 -13.12 -0.72
CA VAL A 124 1.49 -12.07 -0.47
C VAL A 124 1.03 -10.71 -0.97
N GLY A 125 0.32 -10.72 -2.08
CA GLY A 125 -0.15 -9.50 -2.73
C GLY A 125 -1.02 -9.81 -3.95
N LYS A 126 -1.51 -8.76 -4.57
CA LYS A 126 -2.31 -8.81 -5.79
C LYS A 126 -1.79 -7.80 -6.81
N MET A 127 -2.11 -8.01 -8.06
CA MET A 127 -1.82 -7.12 -9.17
C MET A 127 -3.06 -7.10 -10.05
N ASP A 128 -3.78 -5.98 -10.04
CA ASP A 128 -5.02 -5.79 -10.79
C ASP A 128 -5.16 -4.31 -11.21
N ARG A 129 -6.23 -3.98 -11.93
CA ARG A 129 -6.57 -2.60 -12.32
C ARG A 129 -7.86 -2.12 -11.64
N SER A 130 -8.21 -2.70 -10.50
CA SER A 130 -9.50 -2.42 -9.85
C SER A 130 -9.64 -0.96 -9.42
N GLU A 131 -8.54 -0.30 -9.08
CA GLU A 131 -8.47 1.11 -8.70
C GLU A 131 -8.05 2.05 -9.87
N GLY A 132 -8.04 1.53 -11.11
CA GLY A 132 -7.85 2.32 -12.33
C GLY A 132 -6.40 2.47 -12.82
N ALA A 133 -5.41 2.47 -11.93
CA ALA A 133 -4.00 2.32 -12.26
C ALA A 133 -3.57 0.85 -12.09
N GLY A 134 -2.68 0.37 -12.97
CA GLY A 134 -2.12 -0.96 -12.85
C GLY A 134 -1.01 -0.98 -11.80
N GLU A 135 -1.32 -1.45 -10.59
CA GLU A 135 -0.45 -1.36 -9.42
C GLU A 135 -0.18 -2.75 -8.83
N ILE A 136 0.93 -2.86 -8.09
CA ILE A 136 1.22 -4.04 -7.28
C ILE A 136 0.81 -3.74 -5.84
N ASP A 137 -0.20 -4.45 -5.34
CA ASP A 137 -0.65 -4.36 -3.96
C ASP A 137 0.02 -5.43 -3.10
N PHE A 138 0.81 -5.01 -2.11
CA PHE A 138 1.37 -5.89 -1.08
C PHE A 138 0.48 -5.90 0.17
N PHE A 139 0.38 -7.06 0.84
CA PHE A 139 -0.32 -7.17 2.13
C PHE A 139 0.60 -7.02 3.34
N ASP A 140 1.91 -6.88 3.11
CA ASP A 140 2.94 -6.71 4.13
C ASP A 140 3.76 -5.45 3.83
N ALA A 141 3.96 -4.63 4.86
CA ALA A 141 4.72 -3.40 4.80
C ALA A 141 6.21 -3.66 4.48
N GLU A 142 6.78 -4.72 5.07
CA GLU A 142 8.20 -5.02 4.87
C GLU A 142 8.46 -5.44 3.42
N LEU A 143 7.57 -6.24 2.82
CA LEU A 143 7.70 -6.63 1.41
C LEU A 143 7.54 -5.44 0.46
N ALA A 144 6.60 -4.54 0.73
CA ALA A 144 6.46 -3.30 -0.03
C ALA A 144 7.75 -2.46 0.04
N LYS A 145 8.33 -2.32 1.24
CA LYS A 145 9.59 -1.61 1.46
C LYS A 145 10.78 -2.28 0.77
N GLU A 146 10.88 -3.60 0.84
CA GLU A 146 11.93 -4.36 0.15
C GLU A 146 11.85 -4.18 -1.36
N TYR A 147 10.64 -4.18 -1.92
CA TYR A 147 10.41 -3.94 -3.33
C TYR A 147 10.86 -2.53 -3.75
N LEU A 148 10.52 -1.51 -2.96
CA LEU A 148 10.95 -0.11 -3.23
C LEU A 148 12.46 0.08 -3.17
N VAL A 149 13.14 -0.61 -2.26
CA VAL A 149 14.60 -0.51 -2.08
C VAL A 149 15.37 -1.42 -3.04
N MET A 150 14.70 -2.36 -3.71
CA MET A 150 15.29 -3.32 -4.64
C MET A 150 16.19 -2.66 -5.71
N PRO A 151 15.79 -1.57 -6.40
CA PRO A 151 16.65 -0.96 -7.41
C PRO A 151 17.98 -0.45 -6.86
N LEU A 152 18.00 0.08 -5.63
CA LEU A 152 19.22 0.53 -4.96
C LEU A 152 20.13 -0.65 -4.61
N ARG A 153 19.55 -1.75 -4.12
CA ARG A 153 20.31 -2.99 -3.84
C ARG A 153 20.92 -3.57 -5.11
N MET A 154 20.16 -3.58 -6.21
CA MET A 154 20.63 -4.05 -7.52
C MET A 154 21.79 -3.22 -8.07
N LEU A 155 21.78 -1.90 -7.87
CA LEU A 155 22.90 -1.02 -8.25
C LEU A 155 24.17 -1.33 -7.44
N GLY A 156 24.04 -1.60 -6.14
CA GLY A 156 25.17 -2.03 -5.30
C GLY A 156 25.79 -3.33 -5.80
N LEU A 157 24.95 -4.36 -6.03
CA LEU A 157 25.40 -5.64 -6.56
C LEU A 157 26.10 -5.52 -7.92
N GLN A 158 25.66 -4.61 -8.79
CA GLN A 158 26.33 -4.35 -10.07
C GLN A 158 27.74 -3.79 -9.89
N GLY A 159 27.95 -2.94 -8.87
CA GLY A 159 29.26 -2.43 -8.49
C GLY A 159 30.18 -3.55 -7.99
N ASP A 160 29.69 -4.36 -7.06
CA ASP A 160 30.44 -5.49 -6.49
C ASP A 160 30.85 -6.50 -7.58
N MET A 161 29.94 -6.81 -8.51
CA MET A 161 30.23 -7.68 -9.65
C MET A 161 31.27 -7.10 -10.61
N ALA A 162 31.31 -5.78 -10.77
CA ALA A 162 32.34 -5.13 -11.58
C ALA A 162 33.72 -5.23 -10.92
N GLU A 163 33.79 -5.07 -9.60
CA GLU A 163 35.04 -5.23 -8.84
C GLU A 163 35.57 -6.67 -8.92
N VAL A 164 34.70 -7.67 -8.68
CA VAL A 164 35.05 -9.09 -8.82
C VAL A 164 35.57 -9.39 -10.23
N LYS A 165 34.98 -8.80 -11.26
CA LYS A 165 35.42 -8.99 -12.65
C LYS A 165 36.82 -8.42 -12.90
N GLU A 166 37.16 -7.27 -12.33
CA GLU A 166 38.50 -6.69 -12.46
C GLU A 166 39.58 -7.49 -11.69
N VAL A 167 39.23 -7.99 -10.51
CA VAL A 167 40.09 -8.91 -9.75
C VAL A 167 40.37 -10.17 -10.55
N LEU A 168 39.34 -10.80 -11.12
CA LEU A 168 39.49 -12.00 -11.95
C LEU A 168 40.36 -11.77 -13.19
N LYS A 169 40.23 -10.61 -13.87
CA LYS A 169 41.10 -10.24 -15.00
C LYS A 169 42.56 -10.13 -14.57
N THR A 170 42.82 -9.53 -13.41
CA THR A 170 44.18 -9.35 -12.88
C THR A 170 44.83 -10.70 -12.57
N PHE A 171 44.08 -11.61 -11.92
CA PHE A 171 44.55 -12.97 -11.67
C PHE A 171 44.77 -13.76 -12.97
N TRP A 172 43.89 -13.60 -13.96
CA TRP A 172 44.01 -14.27 -15.25
C TRP A 172 45.23 -13.80 -16.06
N CYS A 173 45.49 -12.49 -16.17
CA CYS A 173 46.70 -11.98 -16.80
C CYS A 173 47.99 -12.40 -16.08
N GLY A 174 47.95 -12.54 -14.75
CA GLY A 174 49.08 -13.06 -13.98
C GLY A 174 49.41 -14.53 -14.29
N TYR A 175 48.42 -15.32 -14.72
CA TYR A 175 48.58 -16.73 -15.07
C TYR A 175 49.12 -16.95 -16.49
N GLU A 176 48.77 -16.08 -17.45
CA GLU A 176 49.29 -16.15 -18.82
C GLU A 176 50.80 -15.83 -18.90
N GLY A 177 51.32 -14.98 -18.00
CA GLY A 177 52.75 -14.71 -17.90
C GLY A 177 53.59 -15.79 -17.20
N ALA A 178 52.97 -16.81 -16.61
CA ALA A 178 53.65 -17.89 -15.89
C ALA A 178 53.94 -19.14 -16.75
N TYR A 179 53.50 -19.16 -18.01
CA TYR A 179 53.67 -20.28 -18.95
C TYR A 179 54.56 -19.96 -20.17
N GLU A 180 55.39 -18.91 -20.10
CA GLU A 180 56.36 -18.54 -21.17
C GLU A 180 57.82 -18.91 -20.87
N PHE A 181 58.09 -19.72 -19.84
CA PHE A 181 59.39 -20.33 -19.60
C PHE A 181 59.24 -21.85 -19.48
N ASP A 182 59.30 -22.54 -20.62
CA ASP A 182 59.98 -23.84 -20.81
C ASP A 182 60.06 -24.17 -22.31
#